data_AF-A0A962GM09-F1
#
_entry.id   AF-A0A962GM09-F1
#
_cell.length_a   1.000
_cell.length_b   1.000
_cell.length_c   1.000
_cell.angle_alpha   90.00
_cell.angle_beta   90.00
_cell.angle_gamma   90.00
#
_symmetry.space_group_name_H-M   'P 1'
#
loop_
_entity.id
_entity.type
_entity.pdbx_description
1 polymer ?
#
loop_
_entity_poly.entity_id
_entity_poly.type
_entity_poly.pdbx_seq_one_letter_code
_entity_poly.pdbx_strand_id
1 'polypeptide(L)'
;QERAERVLFMQENIERADVDISEKFRQILEVYQIEDEYGRKIDSYSKIITVDGQEHEVDILRVGRIAMVAQTKDTKLSAVYDKDSKKWMALDNSTYRNSIKNGIKMANKQATIDVMTLPIAAPGVAK
;
A
#
# COMPACT_ATOMS: atom_id res chain seq x y z
N GLN A 1 -3.89 7.68 17.10
CA GLN A 1 -3.88 8.95 17.86
C GLN A 1 -2.74 9.89 17.46
N GLU A 2 -1.70 9.41 16.77
CA GLU A 2 -0.53 10.20 16.31
C GLU A 2 -0.77 11.36 15.30
N ARG A 3 -1.97 11.52 14.71
CA ARG A 3 -2.24 12.64 13.79
C ARG A 3 -2.58 13.93 14.55
N ALA A 4 -3.24 13.81 15.70
CA ALA A 4 -3.64 14.97 16.49
C ALA A 4 -2.44 15.59 17.23
N GLU A 5 -1.55 14.76 17.77
CA GLU A 5 -0.33 15.21 18.45
C GLU A 5 0.64 15.91 17.49
N ARG A 6 0.74 15.46 16.24
CA ARG A 6 1.54 16.12 15.20
C ARG A 6 1.02 17.51 14.83
N VAL A 7 -0.30 17.67 14.72
CA VAL A 7 -0.91 18.97 14.37
C VAL A 7 -0.74 19.98 15.50
N LEU A 8 -0.81 19.54 16.75
CA LEU A 8 -0.57 20.40 17.92
C LEU A 8 0.90 20.85 18.01
N PHE A 9 1.85 19.95 17.79
CA PHE A 9 3.28 20.30 17.72
C PHE A 9 3.60 21.29 16.58
N MET A 10 2.86 21.21 15.47
CA MET A 10 2.99 22.15 14.35
C MET A 10 2.44 23.55 14.69
N GLN A 11 1.39 23.66 15.51
CA GLN A 11 0.84 24.98 15.86
C GLN A 11 1.71 25.72 16.90
N GLU A 12 2.30 25.00 17.85
CA GLU A 12 3.09 25.61 18.94
C GLU A 12 4.46 26.15 18.46
N ASN A 13 5.03 25.58 17.39
CA ASN A 13 6.32 26.03 16.82
C ASN A 13 6.20 27.11 15.72
N ILE A 14 5.00 27.52 15.33
CA ILE A 14 4.77 28.56 14.31
C ILE A 14 4.87 29.99 14.89
N GLU A 15 4.77 30.16 16.21
CA GLU A 15 4.87 31.48 16.86
C GLU A 15 6.31 31.96 17.11
N ARG A 16 7.33 31.11 16.91
CA ARG A 16 8.73 31.55 16.93
C ARG A 16 9.17 31.99 15.53
N ALA A 17 8.95 33.27 15.28
CA ALA A 17 9.36 34.01 14.08
C ALA A 17 10.88 34.20 13.97
N ASP A 18 11.66 33.11 13.82
CA ASP A 18 13.11 33.25 13.57
C ASP A 18 13.74 32.04 12.85
N VAL A 19 13.01 31.45 11.90
CA VAL A 19 13.60 30.38 11.06
C VAL A 19 13.45 30.76 9.59
N ASP A 20 14.60 30.95 8.96
CA ASP A 20 14.78 31.29 7.55
C ASP A 20 13.91 30.41 6.65
N ILE A 21 13.28 31.02 5.63
CA ILE A 21 12.32 30.40 4.71
C ILE A 21 12.87 29.08 4.12
N SER A 22 14.19 28.98 4.01
CA SER A 22 14.94 27.82 3.53
C SER A 22 14.81 26.56 4.40
N GLU A 23 14.75 26.69 5.73
CA GLU A 23 14.62 25.55 6.65
C GLU A 23 13.17 25.05 6.72
N LYS A 24 12.19 25.95 6.57
CA LYS A 24 10.77 25.59 6.41
C LYS A 24 10.54 24.80 5.13
N PHE A 25 11.18 25.20 4.02
CA PHE A 25 11.10 24.47 2.77
C PHE A 25 11.78 23.09 2.85
N ARG A 26 12.89 22.97 3.58
CA ARG A 26 13.56 21.69 3.85
C ARG A 26 12.72 20.74 4.68
N GLN A 27 12.08 21.22 5.75
CA GLN A 27 11.15 20.40 6.55
C GLN A 27 9.93 19.94 5.74
N ILE A 28 9.38 20.81 4.88
CA ILE A 28 8.28 20.43 3.99
C ILE A 28 8.75 19.37 2.96
N LEU A 29 9.95 19.52 2.39
CA LEU A 29 10.53 18.54 1.46
C LEU A 29 10.86 17.21 2.15
N GLU A 30 11.34 17.23 3.38
CA GLU A 30 11.61 16.04 4.19
C GLU A 30 10.30 15.30 4.52
N VAL A 31 9.23 16.03 4.87
CA VAL A 31 7.89 15.46 5.07
C VAL A 31 7.31 14.93 3.76
N TYR A 32 7.55 15.58 2.62
CA TYR A 32 7.16 15.08 1.29
C TYR A 32 7.94 13.83 0.89
N GLN A 33 9.23 13.75 1.20
CA GLN A 33 10.05 12.55 0.99
C GLN A 33 9.58 11.40 1.85
N ILE A 34 9.25 11.66 3.12
CA ILE A 34 8.69 10.65 4.01
C ILE A 34 7.32 10.17 3.48
N GLU A 35 6.43 11.07 3.03
CA GLU A 35 5.15 10.66 2.41
C GLU A 35 5.34 9.88 1.09
N ASP A 36 6.34 10.19 0.24
CA ASP A 36 6.69 9.37 -0.94
C ASP A 36 7.24 7.99 -0.54
N GLU A 37 8.04 7.93 0.53
CA GLU A 37 8.64 6.69 1.03
C GLU A 37 7.60 5.75 1.66
N TYR A 38 6.60 6.29 2.37
CA TYR A 38 5.44 5.52 2.85
C TYR A 38 4.52 5.04 1.71
N GLY A 39 4.60 5.65 0.52
CA GLY A 39 3.92 5.22 -0.70
C GLY A 39 4.58 4.03 -1.41
N ARG A 40 5.87 3.78 -1.16
CA ARG A 40 6.68 2.74 -1.85
C ARG A 40 6.93 1.48 -1.02
N LYS A 41 6.52 1.44 0.25
CA LYS A 41 6.75 0.27 1.08
C LYS A 41 5.87 -0.90 0.62
N ILE A 42 6.50 -1.98 0.19
CA ILE A 42 5.86 -3.25 -0.08
C ILE A 42 5.91 -4.06 1.21
N ASP A 43 4.76 -4.50 1.69
CA ASP A 43 4.63 -5.30 2.91
C ASP A 43 3.78 -6.53 2.63
N SER A 44 4.05 -7.63 3.35
CA SER A 44 3.30 -8.87 3.20
C SER A 44 2.96 -9.47 4.57
N TYR A 45 1.71 -9.92 4.71
CA TYR A 45 1.24 -10.60 5.92
C TYR A 45 0.12 -11.58 5.60
N SER A 46 -0.01 -12.64 6.40
CA SER A 46 -1.08 -13.64 6.22
C SER A 46 -2.36 -13.23 6.95
N LYS A 47 -3.51 -13.48 6.33
CA LYS A 47 -4.84 -13.23 6.90
C LYS A 47 -5.89 -14.15 6.29
N ILE A 48 -6.98 -14.40 7.02
CA ILE A 48 -8.17 -15.03 6.45
C ILE A 48 -9.05 -13.93 5.83
N ILE A 49 -9.40 -14.10 4.56
CA ILE A 49 -10.32 -13.22 3.82
C ILE A 49 -11.48 -14.01 3.25
N THR A 50 -12.60 -13.33 3.01
CA THR A 50 -13.74 -13.91 2.30
C THR A 50 -13.72 -13.47 0.84
N VAL A 51 -13.71 -14.43 -0.08
CA VAL A 51 -13.86 -14.21 -1.53
C VAL A 51 -14.99 -15.10 -2.01
N ASP A 52 -15.94 -14.56 -2.77
CA ASP A 52 -17.10 -15.30 -3.30
C ASP A 52 -17.89 -16.10 -2.23
N GLY A 53 -17.91 -15.60 -0.98
CA GLY A 53 -18.60 -16.23 0.14
C GLY A 53 -17.85 -17.37 0.82
N GLN A 54 -16.61 -17.67 0.42
CA GLN A 54 -15.74 -18.67 1.04
C GLN A 54 -14.57 -18.02 1.76
N GLU A 55 -14.19 -18.58 2.91
CA GLU A 55 -13.02 -18.13 3.66
C GLU A 55 -11.74 -18.79 3.13
N HIS A 56 -10.72 -17.97 2.90
CA HIS A 56 -9.42 -18.40 2.40
C HIS A 56 -8.31 -17.81 3.26
N GLU A 57 -7.37 -18.66 3.71
CA GLU A 57 -6.11 -18.20 4.26
C GLU A 57 -5.20 -17.75 3.11
N VAL A 58 -4.85 -16.47 3.11
CA VAL A 58 -4.10 -15.82 2.03
C VAL A 58 -2.92 -15.03 2.59
N ASP A 59 -1.90 -14.88 1.76
CA ASP A 59 -0.86 -13.88 1.95
C ASP A 59 -1.30 -12.61 1.22
N ILE A 60 -1.41 -11.51 1.97
CA ILE A 60 -1.77 -10.19 1.48
C ILE A 60 -0.50 -9.42 1.18
N LEU A 61 -0.38 -8.95 -0.05
CA LEU A 61 0.62 -7.98 -0.48
C LEU A 61 0.02 -6.58 -0.47
N ARG A 62 0.57 -5.71 0.38
CA ARG A 62 0.26 -4.30 0.42
C ARG A 62 1.33 -3.51 -0.30
N VAL A 63 0.94 -2.78 -1.33
CA VAL A 63 1.83 -1.88 -2.09
C VAL A 63 1.44 -0.44 -1.75
N GLY A 64 2.09 0.09 -0.70
CA GLY A 64 1.84 1.44 -0.18
C GLY A 64 0.37 1.73 0.09
N ARG A 65 -0.15 2.76 -0.58
CA ARG A 65 -1.58 3.16 -0.60
C ARG A 65 -2.27 2.84 -1.93
N ILE A 66 -1.56 2.25 -2.89
CA ILE A 66 -2.03 2.14 -4.28
C ILE A 66 -2.88 0.88 -4.44
N ALA A 67 -2.33 -0.27 -4.05
CA ALA A 67 -2.97 -1.56 -4.24
C ALA A 67 -2.82 -2.46 -3.02
N MET A 68 -3.83 -3.29 -2.81
CA MET A 68 -3.78 -4.41 -1.87
C MET A 68 -4.31 -5.63 -2.62
N VAL A 69 -3.45 -6.64 -2.75
CA VAL A 69 -3.75 -7.88 -3.45
C VAL A 69 -3.44 -9.05 -2.53
N ALA A 70 -4.09 -10.18 -2.77
CA ALA A 70 -3.96 -11.37 -1.95
C ALA A 70 -3.78 -12.60 -2.83
N GLN A 71 -3.10 -13.61 -2.29
CA GLN A 71 -2.97 -14.90 -2.94
C GLN A 71 -2.93 -16.02 -1.90
N THR A 72 -3.59 -17.15 -2.19
CA THR A 72 -3.49 -18.34 -1.33
C THR A 72 -2.10 -18.96 -1.39
N LYS A 73 -1.69 -19.69 -0.35
CA LYS A 73 -0.38 -20.38 -0.31
C LYS A 73 -0.18 -21.37 -1.45
N ASP A 74 -1.25 -22.03 -1.89
CA ASP A 74 -1.26 -22.93 -3.05
C ASP A 74 -1.36 -22.18 -4.39
N THR A 75 -1.46 -20.86 -4.35
CA THR A 75 -1.49 -19.92 -5.49
C THR A 75 -2.66 -20.12 -6.46
N LYS A 76 -3.69 -20.88 -6.06
CA LYS A 76 -4.90 -21.13 -6.87
C LYS A 76 -5.90 -20.00 -6.86
N LEU A 77 -5.86 -19.12 -5.87
CA LEU A 77 -6.71 -17.93 -5.81
C LEU A 77 -5.83 -16.70 -5.70
N SER A 78 -6.09 -15.73 -6.57
CA SER A 78 -5.60 -14.36 -6.44
C SER A 78 -6.79 -13.43 -6.34
N ALA A 79 -6.68 -12.40 -5.51
CA ALA A 79 -7.74 -11.43 -5.28
C ALA A 79 -7.17 -10.01 -5.16
N VAL A 80 -8.00 -9.03 -5.48
CA VAL A 80 -7.73 -7.60 -5.26
C VAL A 80 -8.72 -7.05 -4.26
N TYR A 81 -8.26 -6.14 -3.42
CA TYR A 81 -9.14 -5.38 -2.55
C TYR A 81 -9.71 -4.19 -3.30
N ASP A 82 -11.03 -4.20 -3.49
CA ASP A 82 -11.76 -3.07 -4.02
C ASP A 82 -12.12 -2.11 -2.88
N LYS A 83 -11.65 -0.86 -2.96
CA LYS A 83 -11.81 0.12 -1.89
C LYS A 83 -13.22 0.71 -1.86
N ASP A 84 -13.88 0.79 -3.00
CA ASP A 84 -15.22 1.37 -3.15
C ASP A 84 -16.29 0.44 -2.55
N SER A 85 -16.28 -0.83 -2.93
CA SER A 85 -17.17 -1.85 -2.35
C SER A 85 -16.69 -2.41 -1.01
N LYS A 86 -15.44 -2.11 -0.61
CA LYS A 86 -14.75 -2.62 0.59
C LYS A 86 -14.69 -4.15 0.65
N LYS A 87 -14.61 -4.80 -0.51
CA LYS A 87 -14.63 -6.26 -0.65
C LYS A 87 -13.40 -6.76 -1.40
N TRP A 88 -13.10 -8.03 -1.17
CA TRP A 88 -12.14 -8.75 -1.99
C TRP A 88 -12.85 -9.31 -3.22
N MET A 89 -12.24 -9.11 -4.39
CA MET A 89 -12.72 -9.64 -5.66
C MET A 89 -11.67 -10.60 -6.22
N ALA A 90 -12.11 -11.74 -6.73
CA ALA A 90 -11.23 -12.66 -7.43
C ALA A 90 -10.62 -12.00 -8.68
N LEU A 91 -9.34 -12.28 -8.91
CA LEU A 91 -8.60 -11.86 -10.09
C LEU A 91 -8.40 -13.04 -11.04
N ASP A 92 -8.23 -12.73 -12.33
CA ASP A 92 -7.77 -13.73 -13.27
C ASP A 92 -6.30 -14.11 -12.99
N ASN A 93 -6.13 -15.36 -12.55
CA ASN A 93 -4.81 -15.94 -12.28
C ASN A 93 -3.90 -15.97 -13.50
N SER A 94 -4.44 -16.07 -14.72
CA SER A 94 -3.62 -16.15 -15.94
C SER A 94 -2.70 -14.93 -16.09
N THR A 95 -3.19 -13.78 -15.62
CA THR A 95 -2.52 -12.50 -15.76
C THR A 95 -1.73 -12.12 -14.51
N TYR A 96 -2.32 -12.28 -13.31
CA TYR A 96 -1.77 -11.65 -12.09
C TYR A 96 -1.05 -12.60 -11.13
N ARG A 97 -1.21 -13.92 -11.28
CA ARG A 97 -0.70 -14.90 -10.30
C ARG A 97 0.80 -14.76 -10.05
N ASN A 98 1.60 -14.70 -11.12
CA ASN A 98 3.07 -14.63 -11.02
C ASN A 98 3.54 -13.29 -10.47
N SER A 99 2.90 -12.19 -10.88
CA SER A 99 3.21 -10.85 -10.37
C SER A 99 2.97 -10.76 -8.87
N ILE A 100 1.79 -11.20 -8.39
CA ILE A 100 1.46 -11.21 -6.96
C ILE A 100 2.43 -12.10 -6.18
N LYS A 101 2.71 -13.32 -6.67
CA LYS A 101 3.65 -14.26 -6.04
C LYS A 101 5.04 -13.65 -5.89
N ASN A 102 5.54 -13.03 -6.94
CA ASN A 102 6.86 -12.39 -6.93
C ASN A 102 6.87 -11.18 -5.99
N GLY A 103 5.78 -10.43 -5.94
CA GLY A 103 5.62 -9.32 -5.00
C GLY A 103 5.65 -9.72 -3.54
N ILE A 104 4.94 -10.79 -3.19
CA ILE A 104 4.99 -11.37 -1.84
C ILE A 104 6.42 -11.78 -1.49
N LYS A 105 7.15 -12.41 -2.43
CA LYS A 105 8.56 -12.76 -2.21
C LYS A 105 9.46 -11.54 -2.03
N MET A 106 9.27 -10.47 -2.80
CA MET A 106 10.01 -9.22 -2.65
C MET A 106 9.74 -8.58 -1.28
N ALA A 107 8.48 -8.52 -0.87
CA ALA A 107 8.07 -8.01 0.44
C ALA A 107 8.74 -8.80 1.58
N ASN A 108 8.82 -10.13 1.42
CA ASN A 108 9.48 -11.03 2.36
C ASN A 108 11.02 -11.07 2.21
N LYS A 109 11.61 -10.23 1.36
CA LYS A 109 13.05 -10.20 1.05
C LYS A 109 13.63 -11.52 0.52
N GLN A 110 12.80 -12.35 -0.09
CA GLN A 110 13.16 -13.64 -0.69
C GLN A 110 13.51 -13.53 -2.18
N ALA A 111 13.30 -12.36 -2.78
CA ALA A 111 13.65 -12.04 -4.17
C ALA A 111 14.21 -10.62 -4.26
N THR A 112 15.01 -10.36 -5.29
CA THR A 112 15.46 -9.00 -5.64
C THR A 112 14.26 -8.14 -6.05
N ILE A 113 14.36 -6.83 -5.82
CA ILE A 113 13.35 -5.87 -6.28
C ILE A 113 13.29 -5.93 -7.81
N ASP A 114 12.11 -6.13 -8.37
CA ASP A 114 11.86 -6.24 -9.80
C ASP A 114 10.52 -5.60 -10.17
N VAL A 115 10.30 -5.33 -11.45
CA VAL A 115 9.08 -4.71 -11.97
C VAL A 115 7.92 -5.70 -11.91
N MET A 116 6.75 -5.23 -11.46
CA MET A 116 5.56 -6.05 -11.27
C MET A 116 4.32 -5.39 -11.89
N THR A 117 3.50 -6.20 -12.55
CA THR A 117 2.18 -5.77 -13.01
C THR A 117 1.16 -5.96 -11.89
N LEU A 118 0.57 -4.87 -11.42
CA LEU A 118 -0.49 -4.90 -10.43
C LEU A 118 -1.83 -4.55 -11.08
N PRO A 119 -2.93 -5.23 -10.72
CA PRO A 119 -4.26 -4.78 -11.10
C PRO A 119 -4.58 -3.53 -10.28
N ILE A 120 -4.24 -2.38 -10.83
CA ILE A 120 -4.66 -1.09 -10.31
C ILE A 120 -5.90 -0.68 -11.09
N ALA A 121 -6.99 -0.35 -10.39
CA ALA A 121 -8.03 0.45 -11.00
C ALA A 121 -7.38 1.79 -11.36
N ALA A 122 -7.26 2.09 -12.67
CA ALA A 122 -6.91 3.43 -13.08
C ALA A 122 -7.94 4.39 -12.48
N PRO A 123 -7.54 5.49 -11.82
CA PRO A 123 -8.50 6.48 -11.36
C PRO A 123 -9.18 7.09 -12.60
N GLY A 124 -10.38 6.61 -12.96
CA GLY A 124 -11.15 7.23 -14.04
C GLY A 124 -12.02 6.38 -14.97
N VAL A 125 -12.47 5.17 -14.60
CA VAL A 125 -13.63 4.57 -15.30
C VAL A 125 -14.64 4.00 -14.30
N ALA A 126 -15.27 4.91 -13.57
CA ALA A 126 -16.63 4.69 -13.13
C ALA A 126 -17.50 4.60 -14.38
N LYS A 127 -18.21 3.49 -14.56
CA LYS A 127 -19.34 3.39 -15.49
C LYS A 127 -20.57 2.97 -14.71
#